data_AF-A0A1B6E6A7-F1
#
_entry.id   AF-A0A1B6E6A7-F1
#
_cell.length_a   1.000
_cell.length_b   1.000
_cell.length_c   1.000
_cell.angle_alpha   90.00
_cell.angle_beta   90.00
_cell.angle_gamma   90.00
#
_symmetry.space_group_name_H-M   'P 1'
#
loop_
_entity.id
_entity.type
_entity.pdbx_description
1 polymer ?
#
loop_
_entity_poly.entity_id
_entity_poly.type
_entity_poly.pdbx_seq_one_letter_code
_entity_poly.pdbx_strand_id
1 'polypeptide(L)'
;CVLIDNIQELVNNVNPDIDNISYKTIFWFKERAILSPNNEQADKVNNLILSKIDAPIKIYYSFYTVLDLEEAVHFPTEFLNVLNPSGLPPHKMVLKVGCPLF
;
A
#
# COMPACT_ATOMS: atom_id res chain seq x y z
N CYS A 1 16.85 16.46 15.55
CA CYS A 1 15.84 16.21 14.51
C CYS A 1 16.57 16.20 13.18
N VAL A 2 16.46 15.12 12.40
CA VAL A 2 17.06 15.05 11.05
C VAL A 2 15.93 15.31 10.08
N LEU A 3 16.07 16.34 9.26
CA LEU A 3 15.13 16.63 8.18
C LEU A 3 15.56 15.84 6.95
N ILE A 4 14.64 15.06 6.40
CA ILE A 4 14.81 14.31 5.15
C ILE A 4 13.68 14.78 4.23
N ASP A 5 14.04 15.29 3.06
CA ASP A 5 13.12 15.85 2.07
C ASP A 5 12.82 14.87 0.92
N ASN A 6 13.48 13.72 0.90
CA ASN A 6 13.34 12.68 -0.11
C ASN A 6 12.80 11.37 0.48
N ILE A 7 11.69 10.86 -0.09
CA ILE A 7 11.07 9.59 0.32
C ILE A 7 12.05 8.41 0.15
N GLN A 8 12.86 8.40 -0.90
CA GLN A 8 13.84 7.33 -1.12
C GLN A 8 14.90 7.30 -0.02
N GLU A 9 15.38 8.47 0.39
CA GLU A 9 16.34 8.60 1.48
C GLU A 9 15.69 8.19 2.81
N LEU A 10 14.43 8.56 3.05
CA LEU A 10 13.70 8.15 4.24
C LEU A 10 13.58 6.62 4.32
N VAL A 11 13.16 5.97 3.23
CA VAL A 11 13.05 4.50 3.16
C VAL A 11 14.40 3.84 3.41
N ASN A 12 15.47 4.32 2.78
CA ASN A 12 16.80 3.75 2.96
C ASN A 12 17.32 3.91 4.41
N ASN A 13 17.01 5.04 5.05
CA ASN A 13 17.40 5.29 6.45
C ASN A 13 16.65 4.39 7.43
N VAL A 14 15.33 4.20 7.26
CA VAL A 14 14.51 3.38 8.18
C VAL A 14 14.71 1.89 7.91
N ASN A 15 14.92 1.51 6.65
CA ASN A 15 15.07 0.14 6.17
C ASN A 15 16.49 -0.08 5.63
N PRO A 16 17.52 -0.13 6.49
CA PRO A 16 18.88 -0.40 6.03
C PRO A 16 18.94 -1.78 5.37
N ASP A 17 19.57 -1.84 4.20
CA ASP A 17 19.67 -3.06 3.37
C ASP A 17 18.33 -3.48 2.71
N ILE A 18 17.48 -2.49 2.38
CA ILE A 18 16.21 -2.69 1.65
C ILE A 18 16.39 -3.33 0.27
N ASP A 19 17.54 -3.16 -0.38
CA ASP A 19 17.77 -3.78 -1.69
C ASP A 19 17.89 -5.32 -1.61
N ASN A 20 18.19 -5.86 -0.42
CA ASN A 20 18.17 -7.30 -0.13
C ASN A 20 16.88 -7.75 0.58
N ILE A 21 15.77 -7.02 0.38
CA ILE A 21 14.48 -7.25 1.07
C ILE A 21 13.95 -8.68 0.92
N SER A 22 14.19 -9.33 -0.23
CA SER A 22 13.71 -10.69 -0.50
C SER A 22 14.29 -11.76 0.46
N TYR A 23 15.42 -11.46 1.12
CA TYR A 23 16.06 -12.37 2.08
C TYR A 23 15.76 -12.01 3.55
N LYS A 24 14.94 -10.98 3.80
CA LYS A 24 14.63 -10.51 5.15
C LYS A 24 13.53 -11.37 5.78
N THR A 25 13.67 -11.60 7.08
CA THR A 25 12.67 -12.33 7.86
C THR A 25 11.53 -11.41 8.27
N ILE A 26 10.39 -11.99 8.68
CA ILE A 26 9.27 -11.21 9.23
C ILE A 26 9.67 -10.36 10.44
N PHE A 27 10.66 -10.79 11.23
CA PHE A 27 11.16 -10.04 12.39
C PHE A 27 11.82 -8.73 11.97
N TRP A 28 12.56 -8.72 10.85
CA TRP A 28 13.17 -7.51 10.31
C TRP A 28 12.10 -6.46 9.95
N PHE A 29 10.94 -6.88 9.44
CA PHE A 29 9.84 -5.93 9.18
C PHE A 29 9.18 -5.40 10.46
N LYS A 30 9.13 -6.19 11.54
CA LYS A 30 8.44 -5.81 12.79
C LYS A 30 9.15 -4.72 13.60
N GLU A 31 10.46 -4.56 13.42
CA GLU A 31 11.26 -3.58 14.18
C GLU A 31 11.18 -2.16 13.63
N ARG A 32 10.48 -1.95 12.51
CA ARG A 32 10.57 -0.73 11.70
C ARG A 32 9.17 -0.32 11.25
N ALA A 33 8.87 0.98 11.33
CA ALA A 33 7.63 1.53 10.80
C ALA A 33 7.87 2.95 10.27
N ILE A 34 7.25 3.28 9.14
CA ILE A 34 7.18 4.64 8.61
C ILE A 34 5.73 5.08 8.76
N LEU A 35 5.51 6.10 9.59
CA LEU A 35 4.18 6.63 9.86
C LEU A 35 3.94 7.88 9.02
N SER A 36 2.75 7.99 8.44
CA SER A 36 2.31 9.16 7.67
C SER A 36 0.98 9.67 8.23
N PRO A 37 0.77 11.00 8.28
CA PRO A 37 -0.52 11.57 8.66
C PRO A 37 -1.59 11.41 7.57
N ASN A 38 -1.22 11.05 6.34
CA ASN A 38 -2.16 10.85 5.23
C ASN A 38 -1.89 9.52 4.48
N ASN A 39 -2.97 8.95 3.92
CA ASN A 39 -2.89 7.66 3.21
C ASN A 39 -2.11 7.77 1.90
N GLU A 40 -2.24 8.88 1.17
CA GLU A 40 -1.56 9.03 -0.13
C GLU A 40 -0.02 8.96 -0.02
N GLN A 41 0.56 9.57 1.01
CA GLN A 41 2.01 9.50 1.25
C GLN A 41 2.41 8.14 1.83
N ALA A 42 1.56 7.51 2.64
CA ALA A 42 1.78 6.12 3.07
C ALA A 42 1.81 5.17 1.86
N ASP A 43 0.89 5.35 0.90
CA ASP A 43 0.84 4.57 -0.33
C ASP A 43 2.09 4.77 -1.18
N LYS A 44 2.64 5.99 -1.27
CA LYS A 44 3.92 6.25 -1.97
C LYS A 44 5.07 5.47 -1.34
N VAL A 45 5.17 5.47 -0.02
CA VAL A 45 6.18 4.70 0.73
C VAL A 45 5.99 3.19 0.52
N ASN A 46 4.76 2.70 0.68
CA ASN A 46 4.43 1.29 0.52
C ASN A 46 4.74 0.79 -0.90
N ASN A 47 4.37 1.57 -1.92
CA ASN A 47 4.67 1.26 -3.32
C ASN A 47 6.17 1.25 -3.61
N LEU A 48 6.94 2.16 -3.00
CA LEU A 48 8.39 2.17 -3.14
C LEU A 48 9.03 0.92 -2.52
N ILE A 49 8.63 0.53 -1.31
CA ILE A 49 9.10 -0.70 -0.66
C ILE A 49 8.70 -1.93 -1.47
N LEU A 50 7.44 -2.00 -1.95
CA LEU A 50 6.95 -3.09 -2.79
C LEU A 50 7.73 -3.20 -4.11
N SER A 51 8.19 -2.08 -4.68
CA SER A 51 9.00 -2.08 -5.90
C SER A 51 10.33 -2.80 -5.73
N LYS A 52 10.89 -2.81 -4.50
CA LYS A 52 12.17 -3.45 -4.15
C LYS A 52 12.08 -4.96 -4.00
N ILE A 53 10.88 -5.51 -3.78
CA ILE A 53 10.69 -6.96 -3.66
C ILE A 53 10.76 -7.58 -5.05
N ASP A 54 11.75 -8.43 -5.28
CA ASP A 54 11.86 -9.19 -6.52
C ASP A 54 10.96 -10.44 -6.47
N ALA A 55 9.66 -10.21 -6.72
CA ALA A 55 8.66 -11.25 -6.81
C ALA A 55 7.55 -10.86 -7.80
N PRO A 56 6.85 -11.85 -8.40
CA PRO A 56 5.75 -11.58 -9.31
C PRO A 56 4.64 -10.76 -8.65
N ILE A 57 4.12 -9.80 -9.40
CA ILE A 57 2.99 -8.97 -8.98
C ILE A 57 1.69 -9.77 -9.12
N LYS A 58 0.85 -9.68 -8.09
CA LYS A 58 -0.55 -10.09 -8.12
C LYS A 58 -1.41 -8.87 -7.89
N ILE A 59 -2.40 -8.66 -8.76
CA ILE A 59 -3.36 -7.56 -8.64
C ILE A 59 -4.70 -8.14 -8.23
N TYR A 60 -5.31 -7.55 -7.21
CA TYR A 60 -6.66 -7.84 -6.76
C TYR A 60 -7.53 -6.60 -6.96
N TYR A 61 -8.73 -6.81 -7.49
CA TYR A 61 -9.72 -5.75 -7.63
C TYR A 61 -10.82 -5.96 -6.60
N SER A 62 -11.21 -4.89 -5.90
CA SER A 62 -12.38 -4.92 -5.03
C SER A 62 -13.65 -5.05 -5.87
N PHE A 63 -14.70 -5.54 -5.25
CA PHE A 63 -16.04 -5.57 -5.82
C PHE A 63 -16.99 -4.91 -4.83
N TYR A 64 -17.49 -3.73 -5.19
CA TYR A 64 -18.46 -2.99 -4.39
C TYR A 64 -19.81 -2.97 -5.12
N THR A 65 -20.88 -3.11 -4.35
CA THR A 65 -22.26 -3.03 -4.83
C THR A 65 -23.08 -2.22 -3.84
N VAL A 66 -24.06 -1.49 -4.35
CA VAL A 66 -25.07 -0.83 -3.51
C VAL A 66 -26.07 -1.87 -3.04
N LEU A 67 -26.40 -1.86 -1.75
CA LEU A 67 -27.38 -2.79 -1.17
C LEU A 67 -28.80 -2.42 -1.58
N ASP A 68 -29.09 -1.13 -1.68
CA ASP A 68 -30.36 -0.60 -2.16
C ASP A 68 -30.38 -0.59 -3.70
N LEU A 69 -31.26 -1.42 -4.27
CA LEU A 69 -31.42 -1.55 -5.72
C LEU A 69 -32.08 -0.32 -6.35
N GLU A 70 -32.87 0.45 -5.60
CA GLU A 70 -33.48 1.68 -6.09
C GLU A 70 -32.42 2.78 -6.21
N GLU A 71 -31.45 2.82 -5.28
CA GLU A 71 -30.33 3.76 -5.34
C GLU A 71 -29.19 3.32 -6.27
N ALA A 72 -29.09 2.03 -6.61
CA ALA A 72 -28.00 1.49 -7.43
C ALA A 72 -27.83 2.21 -8.77
N VAL A 73 -28.91 2.78 -9.33
CA VAL A 73 -28.89 3.57 -10.57
C VAL A 73 -28.07 4.87 -10.44
N HIS A 74 -27.89 5.38 -9.22
CA HIS A 74 -27.14 6.60 -8.93
C HIS A 74 -25.65 6.37 -8.68
N PHE A 75 -25.24 5.11 -8.49
CA PHE A 75 -23.87 4.75 -8.13
C PHE A 75 -23.29 3.77 -9.15
N PRO A 76 -22.87 4.27 -10.33
CA PRO A 76 -22.27 3.43 -11.36
C PRO A 76 -20.97 2.78 -10.85
N THR A 77 -20.60 1.63 -11.42
CA THR A 77 -19.41 0.87 -11.00
C THR A 77 -18.13 1.71 -11.13
N GLU A 78 -18.05 2.59 -12.12
CA GLU A 78 -16.94 3.53 -12.32
C GLU A 78 -16.78 4.47 -11.12
N PHE A 79 -17.89 4.91 -10.51
CA PHE A 79 -17.86 5.72 -9.30
C PHE A 79 -17.43 4.87 -8.09
N LEU A 80 -17.96 3.66 -7.95
CA LEU A 80 -17.60 2.76 -6.85
C LEU A 80 -16.11 2.35 -6.88
N ASN A 81 -15.54 2.19 -8.07
CA ASN A 81 -14.15 1.80 -8.27
C ASN A 81 -13.14 2.89 -7.92
N VAL A 82 -13.56 4.15 -7.79
CA VAL A 82 -12.68 5.26 -7.38
C VAL A 82 -12.81 5.62 -5.89
N LEU A 83 -13.74 4.99 -5.17
CA LEU A 83 -13.89 5.20 -3.74
C LEU A 83 -12.65 4.70 -3.00
N ASN A 84 -12.12 5.54 -2.11
CA ASN A 84 -11.02 5.20 -1.22
C ASN A 84 -11.31 5.67 0.24
N PRO A 85 -12.41 5.19 0.84
CA PRO A 85 -12.76 5.58 2.21
C PRO A 85 -11.79 4.97 3.22
N SER A 86 -11.52 5.70 4.30
CA SER A 86 -10.68 5.21 5.39
C SER A 86 -11.22 3.90 5.96
N GLY A 87 -10.33 2.92 6.12
CA GLY A 87 -10.66 1.61 6.68
C GLY A 87 -11.12 0.56 5.66
N LEU A 88 -11.24 0.90 4.38
CA LEU A 88 -11.41 -0.08 3.30
C LEU A 88 -10.15 -0.18 2.44
N PRO A 89 -9.81 -1.37 1.91
CA PRO A 89 -8.77 -1.50 0.90
C PRO A 89 -9.11 -0.68 -0.35
N PRO A 90 -8.10 -0.19 -1.08
CA PRO A 90 -8.33 0.48 -2.35
C PRO A 90 -8.92 -0.49 -3.37
N HIS A 91 -9.64 0.04 -4.38
CA HIS A 91 -10.20 -0.79 -5.44
C HIS A 91 -9.16 -1.65 -6.15
N LYS A 92 -7.95 -1.13 -6.36
CA LYS A 92 -6.83 -1.86 -6.94
C LYS A 92 -5.76 -2.10 -5.87
N MET A 93 -5.62 -3.36 -5.46
CA MET A 93 -4.57 -3.78 -4.53
C MET A 93 -3.46 -4.53 -5.27
N VAL A 94 -2.24 -4.01 -5.19
CA VAL A 94 -1.05 -4.58 -5.85
C VAL A 94 -0.19 -5.25 -4.79
N LEU A 95 0.06 -6.55 -4.93
CA LEU A 95 0.81 -7.35 -3.96
C LEU A 95 1.96 -8.13 -4.61
N LYS A 96 2.94 -8.51 -3.80
CA LYS A 96 4.03 -9.42 -4.16
C LYS A 96 4.22 -10.45 -3.05
N VAL A 97 4.59 -11.68 -3.39
CA VAL A 97 4.88 -12.71 -2.39
C VAL A 97 6.01 -12.24 -1.47
N GLY A 98 5.81 -12.38 -0.16
CA GLY A 98 6.78 -11.94 0.85
C GLY A 98 6.65 -10.47 1.28
N CYS A 99 5.74 -9.68 0.70
CA CYS A 99 5.46 -8.35 1.22
C CYS A 99 4.70 -8.44 2.56
N PRO A 100 5.03 -7.60 3.54
CA PRO A 100 4.21 -7.50 4.74
C PRO A 100 2.87 -6.84 4.41
N LEU A 101 1.81 -7.32 5.07
CA LEU A 101 0.45 -6.76 5.01
C LEU A 101 0.11 -6.23 6.41
N PHE A 102 -0.39 -5.00 6.48
CA PHE A 102 -0.73 -4.31 7.72
C PHE A 102 -2.12 -3.69 7.61
#